data_AF-A0A4R8DG75-F1
#
_entry.id   AF-A0A4R8DG75-F1
#
_cell.length_a   1.000
_cell.length_b   1.000
_cell.length_c   1.000
_cell.angle_alpha   90.00
_cell.angle_beta   90.00
_cell.angle_gamma   90.00
#
_symmetry.space_group_name_H-M   'P 1'
#
loop_
_entity.id
_entity.type
_entity.pdbx_description
1 polymer ?
#
loop_
_entity_poly.entity_id
_entity_poly.type
_entity_poly.pdbx_seq_one_letter_code
_entity_poly.pdbx_strand_id
1 'polypeptide(L)'
;MAIAWIGCTTKVSKITDICRDTLTMNTFLHQDIGGDKVISYNSYDNGRVNRYHFVRKDGRCILTEHALQYKPDSTRDGDDGITRYVDTLLHRMDRMGIRAIKADTTGSGIDLTIYPMDADGLLFYVKDPQKVTAPSWVKYLRSIEKIDEHWYYDKKA
;
A
#
# COMPACT_ATOMS: atom_id res chain seq x y z
N MET A 1 -37.38 5.61 -23.55
CA MET A 1 -36.55 6.62 -22.87
C MET A 1 -35.22 5.94 -22.54
N ALA A 2 -34.22 6.11 -23.40
CA ALA A 2 -32.92 5.46 -23.24
C ALA A 2 -32.00 6.39 -22.44
N ILE A 3 -31.58 5.95 -21.26
CA ILE A 3 -30.61 6.68 -20.44
C ILE A 3 -29.23 6.33 -20.97
N ALA A 4 -28.57 7.32 -21.58
CA ALA A 4 -27.21 7.21 -22.08
C ALA A 4 -26.22 7.03 -20.91
N TRP A 5 -25.65 5.83 -20.79
CA TRP A 5 -24.46 5.57 -20.00
C TRP A 5 -23.24 6.00 -20.81
N ILE A 6 -22.92 7.29 -20.78
CA ILE A 6 -21.68 7.83 -21.38
C ILE A 6 -20.98 8.63 -20.28
N GLY A 7 -19.96 8.05 -19.66
CA GLY A 7 -19.15 8.78 -18.68
C GLY A 7 -18.26 7.99 -17.71
N CYS A 8 -18.20 6.65 -17.76
CA CYS A 8 -17.45 5.86 -16.76
C CYS A 8 -16.30 5.00 -17.34
N THR A 9 -15.99 5.07 -18.63
CA THR A 9 -15.00 4.18 -19.26
C THR A 9 -13.55 4.67 -19.16
N THR A 10 -13.31 5.99 -19.07
CA THR A 10 -11.94 6.55 -19.07
C THR A 10 -11.22 6.55 -17.73
N LYS A 11 -11.94 6.43 -16.61
CA LYS A 11 -11.32 6.34 -15.27
C LYS A 11 -10.95 4.90 -14.92
N VAL A 12 -11.83 3.95 -15.23
CA VAL A 12 -11.62 2.51 -14.99
C VAL A 12 -10.45 1.98 -15.82
N SER A 13 -10.28 2.43 -17.07
CA SER A 13 -9.13 2.01 -17.90
C SER A 13 -7.81 2.47 -17.29
N LYS A 14 -7.70 3.73 -16.84
CA LYS A 14 -6.49 4.25 -16.20
C LYS A 14 -6.14 3.52 -14.90
N ILE A 15 -7.12 3.18 -14.07
CA ILE A 15 -6.88 2.38 -12.85
C ILE A 15 -6.45 0.96 -13.22
N THR A 16 -7.09 0.35 -14.23
CA THR A 16 -6.73 -0.99 -14.68
C THR A 16 -5.32 -1.01 -15.27
N ASP A 17 -4.93 0.02 -16.01
CA ASP A 17 -3.58 0.17 -16.58
C ASP A 17 -2.55 0.40 -15.46
N ILE A 18 -2.85 1.28 -14.50
CA ILE A 18 -2.00 1.50 -13.32
C ILE A 18 -1.85 0.22 -12.49
N CYS A 19 -2.95 -0.48 -12.17
CA CYS A 19 -2.91 -1.74 -11.41
C CYS A 19 -2.29 -2.91 -12.19
N ARG A 20 -2.38 -2.89 -13.52
CA ARG A 20 -1.75 -3.89 -14.41
C ARG A 20 -0.25 -3.65 -14.52
N ASP A 21 0.19 -2.40 -14.50
CA ASP A 21 1.60 -2.03 -14.51
C ASP A 21 2.23 -2.13 -13.09
N THR A 22 1.45 -1.90 -12.03
CA THR A 22 1.86 -2.07 -10.62
C THR A 22 1.40 -3.39 -10.01
N LEU A 23 1.46 -4.50 -10.75
CA LEU A 23 1.09 -5.86 -10.29
C LEU A 23 1.81 -6.35 -9.01
N THR A 24 2.70 -5.52 -8.44
CA THR A 24 3.19 -5.62 -7.07
C THR A 24 2.11 -5.20 -6.06
N MET A 25 1.18 -6.12 -5.81
CA MET A 25 0.51 -6.16 -4.51
C MET A 25 1.59 -6.24 -3.43
N ASN A 26 1.48 -5.44 -2.38
CA ASN A 26 2.41 -5.46 -1.27
C ASN A 26 1.67 -5.78 0.03
N THR A 27 2.13 -6.78 0.78
CA THR A 27 1.64 -7.03 2.14
C THR A 27 2.65 -6.49 3.14
N PHE A 28 2.21 -5.65 4.08
CA PHE A 28 3.03 -5.06 5.12
C PHE A 28 2.48 -5.40 6.52
N LEU A 29 3.23 -6.20 7.26
CA LEU A 29 2.89 -6.56 8.63
C LEU A 29 3.88 -5.92 9.61
N HIS A 30 3.35 -5.20 10.58
CA HIS A 30 4.09 -4.62 11.70
C HIS A 30 3.68 -5.35 12.98
N GLN A 31 4.63 -5.96 13.68
CA GLN A 31 4.42 -6.62 14.97
C GLN A 31 5.45 -6.11 15.99
N ASP A 32 4.97 -5.75 17.18
CA ASP A 32 5.84 -5.47 18.32
C ASP A 32 6.14 -6.80 19.04
N ILE A 33 7.42 -7.21 19.05
CA ILE A 33 7.87 -8.43 19.73
C ILE A 33 9.01 -8.05 20.68
N GLY A 34 8.74 -8.02 21.98
CA GLY A 34 9.77 -7.77 23.00
C GLY A 34 10.42 -6.38 22.95
N GLY A 35 9.74 -5.38 22.38
CA GLY A 35 10.25 -4.02 22.20
C GLY A 35 10.92 -3.76 20.85
N ASP A 36 11.29 -4.82 20.13
CA ASP A 36 11.73 -4.74 18.74
C ASP A 36 10.52 -4.80 17.80
N LYS A 37 10.53 -3.94 16.77
CA LYS A 37 9.48 -3.94 15.74
C LYS A 37 9.90 -4.83 14.59
N VAL A 38 9.16 -5.91 14.37
CA VAL A 38 9.36 -6.81 13.24
C VAL A 38 8.43 -6.38 12.11
N ILE A 39 9.02 -6.26 10.93
CA ILE A 39 8.35 -5.81 9.72
C ILE A 39 8.50 -6.91 8.67
N SER A 40 7.37 -7.39 8.15
CA SER A 40 7.35 -8.28 6.99
C SER A 40 6.78 -7.53 5.80
N TYR A 41 7.55 -7.46 4.73
CA TYR A 41 7.16 -6.88 3.45
C TYR A 41 7.20 -7.98 2.39
N ASN A 42 6.09 -8.19 1.69
CA ASN A 42 6.00 -9.14 0.58
C ASN A 42 5.60 -8.39 -0.67
N SER A 43 6.33 -8.56 -1.78
CA SER A 43 5.97 -8.00 -3.07
C SER A 43 5.66 -9.11 -4.06
N TYR A 44 4.57 -8.98 -4.82
CA TYR A 44 4.05 -10.04 -5.68
C TYR A 44 4.23 -9.71 -7.17
N ASP A 45 4.57 -10.67 -8.02
CA ASP A 45 4.63 -10.46 -9.47
C ASP A 45 4.26 -11.76 -10.20
N ASN A 46 3.15 -11.75 -10.94
CA ASN A 46 2.69 -12.88 -11.75
C ASN A 46 2.66 -14.22 -10.97
N GLY A 47 2.13 -14.19 -9.74
CA GLY A 47 2.05 -15.35 -8.85
C GLY A 47 3.35 -15.70 -8.11
N ARG A 48 4.45 -14.98 -8.37
CA ARG A 48 5.71 -15.06 -7.62
C ARG A 48 5.72 -14.06 -6.48
N VAL A 49 6.49 -14.33 -5.43
CA VAL A 49 6.56 -13.50 -4.23
C VAL A 49 8.01 -13.30 -3.81
N ASN A 50 8.43 -12.05 -3.70
CA ASN A 50 9.63 -11.69 -2.95
C ASN A 50 9.21 -11.38 -1.52
N ARG A 51 9.94 -11.94 -0.55
CA ARG A 51 9.68 -11.77 0.88
C ARG A 51 10.87 -11.09 1.52
N TYR A 52 10.59 -10.14 2.41
CA TYR A 52 11.60 -9.36 3.10
C TYR A 52 11.20 -9.22 4.56
N HIS A 53 12.16 -9.45 5.45
CA HIS A 53 12.00 -9.31 6.89
C HIS A 53 12.95 -8.23 7.39
N PHE A 54 12.41 -7.31 8.16
CA PHE A 54 13.17 -6.25 8.79
C PHE A 54 12.92 -6.20 10.29
N VAL A 55 13.91 -5.68 11.00
CA VAL A 55 13.76 -5.29 12.40
C VAL A 55 14.04 -3.79 12.50
N ARG A 56 13.17 -3.05 13.20
CA ARG A 56 13.42 -1.64 13.50
C ARG A 56 14.15 -1.54 14.84
N LYS A 57 15.39 -1.04 14.80
CA LYS A 57 16.23 -0.77 15.98
C LYS A 57 16.70 0.68 15.94
N ASP A 58 16.57 1.38 17.05
CA ASP A 58 17.00 2.79 17.18
C ASP A 58 16.48 3.70 16.05
N GLY A 59 15.21 3.49 15.68
CA GLY A 59 14.54 4.24 14.61
C GLY A 59 14.91 3.81 13.19
N ARG A 60 15.91 2.93 13.00
CA ARG A 60 16.39 2.47 11.69
C ARG A 60 15.79 1.12 11.32
N CYS A 61 15.43 0.95 10.05
CA CYS A 61 15.01 -0.33 9.49
C CYS A 61 16.24 -1.14 9.08
N ILE A 62 16.37 -2.37 9.57
CA ILE A 62 17.48 -3.28 9.26
C ILE A 62 16.90 -4.51 8.57
N LEU A 63 17.28 -4.76 7.32
CA LEU A 63 16.94 -6.00 6.61
C LEU A 63 17.67 -7.17 7.26
N THR A 64 16.93 -8.19 7.69
CA THR A 64 17.50 -9.38 8.34
C THR A 64 17.47 -10.59 7.44
N GLU A 65 16.41 -10.75 6.65
CA GLU A 65 16.24 -11.89 5.74
C GLU A 65 15.46 -11.47 4.49
N HIS A 66 15.77 -12.09 3.36
CA HIS A 66 14.96 -11.98 2.16
C HIS A 66 14.95 -13.28 1.34
N ALA A 67 13.89 -13.50 0.58
CA ALA A 67 13.76 -14.58 -0.38
C ALA A 67 13.17 -14.04 -1.68
N LEU A 68 13.92 -14.09 -2.77
CA LEU A 68 13.53 -13.54 -4.06
C LEU A 68 13.09 -14.66 -5.02
N GLN A 69 11.90 -14.54 -5.59
CA GLN A 69 11.39 -15.39 -6.67
C GLN A 69 11.44 -14.69 -8.04
N TYR A 70 11.66 -13.37 -8.04
CA TYR A 70 11.84 -12.57 -9.25
C TYR A 70 12.79 -11.40 -8.97
N LYS A 71 13.37 -10.85 -10.04
CA LYS A 71 14.24 -9.68 -9.94
C LYS A 71 13.40 -8.45 -9.58
N PRO A 72 13.69 -7.75 -8.46
CA PRO A 72 13.02 -6.49 -8.14
C PRO A 72 13.22 -5.44 -9.24
N ASP A 73 12.37 -4.44 -9.27
CA ASP A 73 12.62 -3.24 -10.07
C ASP A 73 13.94 -2.56 -9.64
N SER A 74 14.50 -1.71 -10.51
CA SER A 74 15.79 -1.06 -10.27
C SER A 74 15.80 -0.11 -9.07
N THR A 75 14.62 0.36 -8.62
CA THR A 75 14.51 1.24 -7.44
C THR A 75 14.61 0.46 -6.12
N ARG A 76 14.39 -0.86 -6.18
CA ARG A 76 14.46 -1.80 -5.07
C ARG A 76 15.59 -2.82 -5.23
N ASP A 77 16.50 -2.60 -6.17
CA ASP A 77 17.62 -3.51 -6.42
C ASP A 77 18.63 -3.43 -5.27
N GLY A 78 19.02 -4.60 -4.77
CA GLY A 78 19.88 -4.75 -3.61
C GLY A 78 19.24 -4.38 -2.26
N ASP A 79 19.94 -4.73 -1.19
CA ASP A 79 19.46 -4.59 0.19
C ASP A 79 19.23 -3.14 0.61
N ASP A 80 20.08 -2.21 0.15
CA ASP A 80 19.95 -0.78 0.45
C ASP A 80 18.72 -0.16 -0.21
N GLY A 81 18.42 -0.56 -1.45
CA GLY A 81 17.27 -0.07 -2.22
C GLY A 81 15.96 -0.44 -1.53
N ILE A 82 15.80 -1.73 -1.22
CA ILE A 82 14.59 -2.19 -0.53
C ILE A 82 14.47 -1.63 0.89
N THR A 83 15.58 -1.50 1.62
CA THR A 83 15.58 -0.92 2.97
C THR A 83 15.11 0.54 2.95
N ARG A 84 15.62 1.36 2.02
CA ARG A 84 15.19 2.75 1.86
C ARG A 84 13.72 2.87 1.47
N TYR A 85 13.26 2.00 0.58
CA TYR A 85 11.86 1.94 0.19
C TYR A 85 10.95 1.64 1.39
N VAL A 86 11.28 0.60 2.16
CA VAL A 86 10.50 0.21 3.35
C VAL A 86 10.54 1.28 4.43
N ASP A 87 11.68 1.95 4.65
CA ASP A 87 11.78 3.04 5.63
C ASP A 87 10.92 4.25 5.22
N THR A 88 10.91 4.60 3.93
CA THR A 88 10.03 5.65 3.38
C THR A 88 8.56 5.31 3.57
N LEU A 89 8.18 4.07 3.27
CA LEU A 89 6.82 3.57 3.47
C LEU A 89 6.42 3.64 4.94
N LEU A 90 7.29 3.21 5.86
CA LEU A 90 7.07 3.28 7.30
C LEU A 90 6.85 4.71 7.80
N HIS A 91 7.67 5.67 7.36
CA HIS A 91 7.50 7.08 7.71
C HIS A 91 6.15 7.64 7.22
N ARG A 92 5.75 7.29 5.99
CA ARG A 92 4.44 7.66 5.43
C ARG A 92 3.30 7.05 6.26
N MET A 93 3.40 5.76 6.58
CA MET A 93 2.44 5.04 7.42
C MET A 93 2.32 5.65 8.82
N ASP A 94 3.45 5.94 9.48
CA ASP A 94 3.48 6.57 10.81
C ASP A 94 2.81 7.95 10.79
N ARG A 95 3.08 8.78 9.77
CA ARG A 95 2.43 10.10 9.60
C ARG A 95 0.92 10.02 9.42
N MET A 96 0.44 8.98 8.75
CA MET A 96 -0.97 8.75 8.48
C MET A 96 -1.67 7.94 9.61
N GLY A 97 -0.93 7.48 10.62
CA GLY A 97 -1.46 6.64 11.69
C GLY A 97 -1.81 5.22 11.24
N ILE A 98 -1.19 4.73 10.17
CA ILE A 98 -1.41 3.39 9.61
C ILE A 98 -0.51 2.39 10.34
N ARG A 99 -1.11 1.40 10.98
CA ARG A 99 -0.36 0.40 11.76
C ARG A 99 -0.08 -0.90 11.01
N ALA A 100 -0.83 -1.21 9.95
CA ALA A 100 -0.60 -2.35 9.08
C ALA A 100 -1.25 -2.12 7.72
N ILE A 101 -0.64 -2.67 6.66
CA ILE A 101 -1.27 -2.79 5.33
C ILE A 101 -1.41 -4.29 5.09
N LYS A 102 -2.55 -4.83 5.52
CA LYS A 102 -2.88 -6.22 5.25
C LYS A 102 -3.85 -6.23 4.09
N ALA A 103 -3.55 -7.00 3.05
CA ALA A 103 -4.50 -7.30 1.98
C ALA A 103 -5.73 -8.11 2.45
N ASP A 104 -5.83 -8.42 3.76
CA ASP A 104 -7.03 -8.91 4.43
C ASP A 104 -6.82 -8.79 5.95
N THR A 105 -7.65 -8.03 6.69
CA THR A 105 -8.12 -8.43 8.05
C THR A 105 -9.19 -7.48 8.60
N THR A 106 -10.35 -8.07 8.86
CA THR A 106 -11.68 -7.58 9.22
C THR A 106 -11.86 -6.93 10.62
N GLY A 107 -10.81 -6.45 11.29
CA GLY A 107 -10.89 -6.11 12.74
C GLY A 107 -11.16 -4.64 13.12
N SER A 108 -10.79 -3.68 12.27
CA SER A 108 -10.69 -2.26 12.67
C SER A 108 -11.62 -1.32 11.89
N GLY A 109 -12.60 -1.87 11.17
CA GLY A 109 -13.56 -1.10 10.36
C GLY A 109 -12.98 -0.49 9.08
N ILE A 110 -11.71 -0.70 8.78
CA ILE A 110 -11.06 -0.22 7.56
C ILE A 110 -10.43 -1.41 6.86
N ASP A 111 -11.15 -1.95 5.88
CA ASP A 111 -10.64 -2.95 4.94
C ASP A 111 -10.04 -2.18 3.76
N LEU A 112 -8.76 -1.84 3.91
CA LEU A 112 -8.01 -0.93 3.04
C LEU A 112 -6.75 -1.61 2.48
N THR A 113 -6.62 -1.63 1.16
CA THR A 113 -5.37 -1.97 0.47
C THR A 113 -4.69 -0.71 -0.02
N ILE A 114 -3.39 -0.57 0.23
CA ILE A 114 -2.59 0.58 -0.19
C ILE A 114 -1.56 0.12 -1.22
N TYR A 115 -1.55 0.76 -2.38
CA TYR A 115 -0.65 0.50 -3.49
C TYR A 115 0.25 1.72 -3.69
N PRO A 116 1.54 1.63 -3.35
CA PRO A 116 2.51 2.67 -3.66
C PRO A 116 2.72 2.77 -5.18
N MET A 117 2.73 4.01 -5.70
CA MET A 117 2.94 4.32 -7.11
C MET A 117 4.32 4.96 -7.33
N ASP A 118 4.88 4.77 -8.52
CA ASP A 118 6.28 5.12 -8.86
C ASP A 118 6.66 6.60 -8.73
N ALA A 119 5.69 7.51 -8.66
CA ALA A 119 5.90 8.96 -8.62
C ALA A 119 5.19 9.65 -7.42
N ASP A 120 5.42 9.14 -6.21
CA ASP A 120 4.88 9.70 -4.94
C ASP A 120 3.36 9.64 -4.79
N GLY A 121 2.73 8.75 -5.54
CA GLY A 121 1.31 8.46 -5.43
C GLY A 121 1.02 7.34 -4.44
N LEU A 122 -0.07 7.43 -3.69
CA LEU A 122 -0.67 6.27 -3.01
C LEU A 122 -2.07 6.03 -3.56
N LEU A 123 -2.31 4.81 -4.03
CA LEU A 123 -3.64 4.35 -4.40
C LEU A 123 -4.21 3.51 -3.26
N PHE A 124 -5.43 3.82 -2.86
CA PHE A 124 -6.15 3.24 -1.75
C PHE A 124 -7.39 2.51 -2.27
N TYR A 125 -7.55 1.23 -1.96
CA TYR A 125 -8.79 0.49 -2.15
C TYR A 125 -9.48 0.31 -0.81
N VAL A 126 -10.67 0.88 -0.63
CA VAL A 126 -11.50 0.74 0.56
C VAL A 126 -12.71 -0.12 0.22
N LYS A 127 -12.73 -1.37 0.69
CA LYS A 127 -13.79 -2.34 0.36
C LYS A 127 -15.18 -1.89 0.81
N ASP A 128 -15.26 -1.23 1.97
CA ASP A 128 -16.51 -0.67 2.50
C ASP A 128 -16.25 0.72 3.10
N PRO A 129 -16.35 1.79 2.28
CA PRO A 129 -16.09 3.16 2.74
C PRO A 129 -17.03 3.62 3.86
N GLN A 130 -18.22 3.02 3.99
CA GLN A 130 -19.17 3.37 5.05
C GLN A 130 -18.73 2.85 6.41
N LYS A 131 -17.90 1.80 6.47
CA LYS A 131 -17.33 1.27 7.71
C LYS A 131 -16.14 2.08 8.24
N VAL A 132 -15.59 3.00 7.44
CA VAL A 132 -14.51 3.90 7.85
C VAL A 132 -15.07 4.93 8.84
N THR A 133 -14.97 4.61 10.13
CA THR A 133 -15.53 5.43 11.22
C THR A 133 -14.48 6.29 11.93
N ALA A 134 -13.19 6.00 11.76
CA ALA A 134 -12.10 6.77 12.35
C ALA A 134 -12.06 8.20 11.76
N PRO A 135 -12.22 9.27 12.56
CA PRO A 135 -12.34 10.64 12.03
C PRO A 135 -11.13 11.11 11.21
N SER A 136 -9.92 10.68 11.58
CA SER A 136 -8.69 10.97 10.85
C SER A 136 -8.73 10.42 9.42
N TRP A 137 -9.19 9.18 9.25
CA TRP A 137 -9.32 8.51 7.96
C TRP A 137 -10.44 9.09 7.12
N VAL A 138 -11.60 9.39 7.72
CA VAL A 138 -12.70 10.07 7.00
C VAL A 138 -12.23 11.42 6.46
N LYS A 139 -11.51 12.19 7.29
CA LYS A 139 -10.95 13.48 6.87
C LYS A 139 -9.92 13.30 5.76
N TYR A 140 -9.05 12.31 5.87
CA TYR A 140 -8.00 12.03 4.89
C TYR A 140 -8.55 11.55 3.54
N LEU A 141 -9.44 10.54 3.52
CA LEU A 141 -10.08 10.04 2.29
C LEU A 141 -10.88 11.12 1.56
N ARG A 142 -11.46 12.08 2.29
CA ARG A 142 -12.13 13.27 1.72
C ARG A 142 -11.16 14.30 1.14
N SER A 143 -9.89 14.28 1.56
CA SER A 143 -8.87 15.23 1.12
C SER A 143 -8.11 14.79 -0.14
N ILE A 144 -8.23 13.52 -0.51
CA ILE A 144 -7.55 12.92 -1.67
C ILE A 144 -8.54 12.67 -2.82
N GLU A 145 -8.03 12.34 -4.00
CA GLU A 145 -8.85 12.18 -5.21
C GLU A 145 -9.67 10.89 -5.12
N LYS A 146 -10.99 10.99 -4.96
CA LYS A 146 -11.89 9.84 -5.07
C LYS A 146 -12.05 9.46 -6.54
N ILE A 147 -11.59 8.27 -6.91
CA ILE A 147 -11.64 7.79 -8.29
C ILE A 147 -13.00 7.12 -8.56
N ASP A 148 -13.43 6.24 -7.66
CA ASP A 148 -14.76 5.62 -7.67
C ASP A 148 -15.26 5.35 -6.24
N GLU A 149 -16.28 4.51 -6.09
CA GLU A 149 -16.84 4.17 -4.78
C GLU A 149 -15.79 3.67 -3.78
N HIS A 150 -14.84 2.84 -4.23
CA HIS A 150 -13.87 2.13 -3.41
C HIS A 150 -12.44 2.64 -3.58
N TRP A 151 -12.11 3.28 -4.69
CA TRP A 151 -10.75 3.69 -5.02
C TRP A 151 -10.49 5.18 -4.76
N TYR A 152 -9.37 5.47 -4.09
CA TYR A 152 -8.92 6.82 -3.77
C TYR A 152 -7.44 6.97 -4.12
N TYR A 153 -7.01 8.15 -4.58
CA TYR A 153 -5.65 8.41 -5.00
C TYR A 153 -5.10 9.68 -4.35
N ASP A 154 -3.98 9.55 -3.64
CA ASP A 154 -3.22 10.66 -3.11
C ASP A 154 -2.01 10.94 -4.01
N LYS A 155 -2.01 12.10 -4.66
CA LYS A 155 -0.90 12.59 -5.51
C LYS A 155 0.24 13.22 -4.72
N LYS A 156 0.10 13.42 -3.42
CA LYS A 156 1.01 14.21 -2.57
C LYS A 156 1.55 13.43 -1.38
N ALA A 157 1.59 12.09 -1.49
CA ALA A 157 1.88 11.21 -0.37
C ALA A 157 3.36 11.17 0.01
#